data_AF-U1KT60-F1
#
_entry.id   AF-U1KT60-F1
#
_cell.length_a   1.000
_cell.length_b   1.000
_cell.length_c   1.000
_cell.angle_alpha   90.00
_cell.angle_beta   90.00
_cell.angle_gamma   90.00
#
_symmetry.space_group_name_H-M   'P 1'
#
loop_
_entity.id
_entity.type
_entity.pdbx_description
1 polymer ?
#
loop_
_entity_poly.entity_id
_entity_poly.type
_entity_poly.pdbx_seq_one_letter_code
_entity_poly.pdbx_strand_id
1 'polypeptide(L)'
;MNLLTLKNLYHDYSLKRGLFNYRKSCRASLSEIDNLQDCFSHSYFQSIAKNYSKKLGSVDLSWLASEADKIIKKPYLDITKKNLDTFGINSNDYISFAPYYWCETEENPLSKSSVKPSYKDSRSNPFLANQSDKPKLAQLCARVHLLALASAKYKEKHYIEYIHEQLNIWFVEQKTRMSPNMKYAQIKPWKGAKRGYGIIDSRWIILLLDALVILKYEVNYEVDEGVMSWLIEFADWILTSSSGLNEIMRENNRGSWVDVLLCYIALSVNKQDVTISIIEHNLANRLSKQIGEDGLQPLEMRRYNPVSYSLYNMYPLYYLYNLEQHFNVDDNEREHINRLRGSEVSLSKLITGNEKGKIEHINFCSSYNLNLYYPYSHAQLSNFPCIIPFTENQDEK
;
A
#
# COMPACT_ATOMS: atom_id res chain seq x y z
N MET A 1 41.14 0.21 -17.52
CA MET A 1 39.82 0.39 -16.86
C MET A 1 39.26 1.73 -17.36
N ASN A 2 38.22 1.73 -18.20
CA ASN A 2 37.78 2.93 -18.91
C ASN A 2 37.15 3.97 -17.96
N LEU A 3 37.28 5.25 -18.30
CA LEU A 3 36.68 6.38 -17.55
C LEU A 3 35.16 6.25 -17.35
N LEU A 4 34.45 5.65 -18.32
CA LEU A 4 33.03 5.31 -18.21
C LEU A 4 32.75 4.27 -17.12
N THR A 5 33.62 3.26 -16.97
CA THR A 5 33.47 2.21 -15.96
C THR A 5 33.74 2.75 -14.55
N LEU A 6 34.73 3.64 -14.41
CA LEU A 6 35.05 4.33 -13.15
C LEU A 6 33.95 5.34 -12.74
N LYS A 7 33.39 6.10 -13.70
CA LYS A 7 32.24 6.99 -13.44
C LYS A 7 31.00 6.21 -12.99
N ASN A 8 30.69 5.10 -13.65
CA ASN A 8 29.55 4.25 -13.26
C ASN A 8 29.76 3.63 -11.87
N LEU A 9 30.96 3.15 -11.57
CA LEU A 9 31.30 2.62 -10.23
C LEU A 9 31.22 3.69 -9.14
N TYR A 10 31.71 4.90 -9.41
CA TYR A 10 31.64 6.02 -8.47
C TYR A 10 30.20 6.51 -8.27
N HIS A 11 29.41 6.56 -9.35
CA HIS A 11 27.99 6.91 -9.30
C HIS A 11 27.18 5.87 -8.51
N ASP A 12 27.41 4.57 -8.74
CA ASP A 12 26.79 3.49 -7.98
C ASP A 12 27.21 3.50 -6.50
N TYR A 13 28.47 3.82 -6.21
CA TYR A 13 28.96 3.94 -4.84
C TYR A 13 28.38 5.16 -4.12
N SER A 14 28.28 6.30 -4.81
CA SER A 14 27.66 7.53 -4.31
C SER A 14 26.16 7.34 -4.04
N LEU A 15 25.43 6.71 -4.97
CA LEU A 15 24.02 6.33 -4.80
C LEU A 15 23.84 5.39 -3.61
N LYS A 16 24.67 4.35 -3.46
CA LYS A 16 24.61 3.43 -2.32
C LYS A 16 24.90 4.13 -1.00
N ARG A 17 25.84 5.08 -0.98
CA ARG A 17 26.18 5.88 0.20
C ARG A 17 25.05 6.83 0.57
N GLY A 18 24.47 7.55 -0.41
CA GLY A 18 23.28 8.39 -0.21
C GLY A 18 22.09 7.59 0.31
N LEU A 19 21.81 6.44 -0.30
CA LEU A 19 20.74 5.52 0.12
C LEU A 19 20.93 5.01 1.55
N PHE A 20 22.17 4.65 1.92
CA PHE A 20 22.50 4.19 3.27
C PHE A 20 22.37 5.32 4.29
N ASN A 21 22.78 6.53 3.92
CA ASN A 21 22.77 7.69 4.80
C ASN A 21 21.35 8.16 5.15
N TYR A 22 20.46 8.33 4.16
CA TYR A 22 19.10 8.82 4.47
C TYR A 22 18.29 7.78 5.26
N ARG A 23 18.42 6.49 4.94
CA ARG A 23 17.75 5.42 5.72
C ARG A 23 18.23 5.40 7.16
N LYS A 24 19.54 5.59 7.39
CA LYS A 24 20.08 5.71 8.74
C LYS A 24 19.50 6.93 9.46
N SER A 25 19.37 8.06 8.78
CA SER A 25 18.73 9.27 9.33
C SER A 25 17.27 9.01 9.69
N CYS A 26 16.48 8.46 8.78
CA CYS A 26 15.07 8.14 9.00
C CYS A 26 14.88 7.23 10.22
N ARG A 27 15.75 6.22 10.37
CA ARG A 27 15.72 5.33 11.53
C ARG A 27 16.06 6.01 12.84
N ALA A 28 17.05 6.91 12.83
CA ALA A 28 17.39 7.69 14.03
C ALA A 28 16.16 8.52 14.46
N SER A 29 15.55 9.24 13.54
CA SER A 29 14.34 10.03 13.80
C SER A 29 13.16 9.20 14.32
N LEU A 30 12.91 8.02 13.74
CA LEU A 30 11.85 7.12 14.21
C LEU A 30 12.16 6.51 15.59
N SER A 31 13.44 6.30 15.94
CA SER A 31 13.83 5.77 17.25
C SER A 31 13.69 6.77 18.39
N GLU A 32 13.53 8.06 18.08
CA GLU A 32 13.28 9.14 19.04
C GLU A 32 11.80 9.30 19.41
N ILE A 33 10.92 8.39 18.96
CA ILE A 33 9.50 8.44 19.34
C ILE A 33 9.38 7.85 20.75
N ASP A 34 9.14 8.71 21.73
CA ASP A 34 8.98 8.37 23.15
C ASP A 34 7.53 8.50 23.64
N ASN A 35 6.67 9.17 22.86
CA ASN A 35 5.26 9.37 23.16
C ASN A 35 4.40 9.21 21.89
N LEU A 36 3.27 8.51 22.03
CA LEU A 36 2.29 8.29 20.96
C LEU A 36 1.02 9.13 21.14
N GLN A 37 1.03 10.09 22.07
CA GLN A 37 0.03 11.15 22.12
C GLN A 37 0.04 11.97 20.82
N ASP A 38 -1.13 12.46 20.43
CA ASP A 38 -1.31 13.31 19.26
C ASP A 38 -0.93 12.66 17.91
N CYS A 39 -1.01 11.34 17.78
CA CYS A 39 -0.95 10.69 16.48
C CYS A 39 -1.94 11.33 15.49
N PHE A 40 -1.51 11.49 14.24
CA PHE A 40 -2.22 12.15 13.15
C PHE A 40 -2.55 13.64 13.37
N SER A 41 -1.90 14.35 14.30
CA SER A 41 -2.14 15.78 14.54
C SER A 41 -1.57 16.70 13.46
N HIS A 42 -0.64 16.21 12.63
CA HIS A 42 -0.05 16.98 11.54
C HIS A 42 -1.10 17.58 10.58
N SER A 43 -0.86 18.83 10.14
CA SER A 43 -1.80 19.61 9.30
C SER A 43 -2.12 18.95 7.95
N TYR A 44 -1.19 18.17 7.41
CA TYR A 44 -1.45 17.30 6.26
C TYR A 44 -2.67 16.39 6.47
N PHE A 45 -2.74 15.68 7.60
CA PHE A 45 -3.86 14.77 7.87
C PHE A 45 -5.16 15.51 8.17
N GLN A 46 -5.10 16.70 8.77
CA GLN A 46 -6.27 17.57 8.89
C GLN A 46 -6.85 17.94 7.52
N SER A 47 -5.98 18.24 6.54
CA SER A 47 -6.38 18.51 5.16
C SER A 47 -7.00 17.27 4.49
N ILE A 48 -6.39 16.08 4.68
CA ILE A 48 -6.96 14.81 4.19
C ILE A 48 -8.34 14.55 4.80
N ALA A 49 -8.50 14.68 6.11
CA ALA A 49 -9.79 14.51 6.79
C ALA A 49 -10.85 15.45 6.19
N LYS A 50 -10.54 16.75 6.09
CA LYS A 50 -11.44 17.76 5.50
C LYS A 50 -11.86 17.42 4.06
N ASN A 51 -10.94 16.89 3.26
CA ASN A 51 -11.23 16.47 1.90
C ASN A 51 -12.18 15.26 1.86
N TYR A 52 -12.01 14.30 2.78
CA TYR A 52 -12.96 13.20 2.96
C TYR A 52 -14.34 13.71 3.39
N SER A 53 -14.44 14.60 4.39
CA SER A 53 -15.74 15.14 4.84
C SER A 53 -16.45 15.88 3.71
N LYS A 54 -15.73 16.70 2.93
CA LYS A 54 -16.28 17.39 1.76
C LYS A 54 -16.84 16.40 0.74
N LYS A 55 -16.11 15.31 0.46
CA LYS A 55 -16.52 14.28 -0.51
C LYS A 55 -17.71 13.46 -0.02
N LEU A 56 -17.77 13.12 1.27
CA LEU A 56 -18.91 12.43 1.89
C LEU A 56 -20.22 13.23 1.79
N GLY A 57 -20.11 14.56 1.77
CA GLY A 57 -21.24 15.47 1.57
C GLY A 57 -21.67 15.66 0.11
N SER A 58 -20.82 15.30 -0.87
CA SER A 58 -21.06 15.55 -2.30
C SER A 58 -21.41 14.30 -3.12
N VAL A 59 -21.46 13.12 -2.50
CA VAL A 59 -21.68 11.83 -3.17
C VAL A 59 -22.89 11.13 -2.56
N ASP A 60 -23.71 10.48 -3.40
CA ASP A 60 -24.75 9.57 -2.93
C ASP A 60 -24.09 8.32 -2.31
N LEU A 61 -24.39 8.10 -1.04
CA LEU A 61 -23.85 7.00 -0.23
C LEU A 61 -24.99 6.23 0.43
N SER A 62 -26.18 6.21 -0.18
CA SER A 62 -27.31 5.41 0.27
C SER A 62 -26.95 3.92 0.47
N TRP A 63 -26.00 3.41 -0.33
CA TRP A 63 -25.46 2.06 -0.21
C TRP A 63 -24.52 1.86 1.01
N LEU A 64 -23.90 2.93 1.54
CA LEU A 64 -22.82 2.83 2.52
C LEU A 64 -23.26 2.22 3.84
N ALA A 65 -24.43 2.60 4.36
CA ALA A 65 -24.97 2.00 5.58
C ALA A 65 -25.21 0.49 5.40
N SER A 66 -25.79 0.09 4.27
CA SER A 66 -26.06 -1.32 3.96
C SER A 66 -24.77 -2.15 3.90
N GLU A 67 -23.71 -1.64 3.27
CA GLU A 67 -22.42 -2.34 3.23
C GLU A 67 -21.73 -2.36 4.60
N ALA A 68 -21.80 -1.26 5.36
CA ALA A 68 -21.27 -1.22 6.72
C ALA A 68 -21.96 -2.24 7.64
N ASP A 69 -23.29 -2.33 7.58
CA ASP A 69 -24.10 -3.31 8.31
C ASP A 69 -23.81 -4.76 7.92
N LYS A 70 -23.42 -5.00 6.66
CA LYS A 70 -22.94 -6.32 6.22
C LYS A 70 -21.55 -6.63 6.78
N ILE A 71 -20.66 -5.64 6.84
CA ILE A 71 -19.28 -5.83 7.31
C ILE A 71 -19.24 -6.19 8.79
N ILE A 72 -20.00 -5.48 9.65
CA ILE A 72 -20.00 -5.76 11.10
C ILE A 72 -20.52 -7.15 11.46
N LYS A 73 -21.23 -7.82 10.54
CA LYS A 73 -21.70 -9.21 10.68
C LYS A 73 -20.67 -10.24 10.23
N LYS A 74 -19.58 -9.82 9.58
CA LYS A 74 -18.50 -10.72 9.14
C LYS A 74 -17.59 -11.06 10.33
N PRO A 75 -16.97 -12.25 10.34
CA PRO A 75 -15.97 -12.56 11.34
C PRO A 75 -14.76 -11.63 11.21
N TYR A 76 -14.13 -11.37 12.35
CA TYR A 76 -12.85 -10.68 12.40
C TYR A 76 -11.78 -11.47 11.64
N LEU A 77 -10.91 -10.71 10.97
CA LEU A 77 -9.76 -11.24 10.26
C LEU A 77 -8.63 -11.50 11.24
N ASP A 78 -8.09 -12.71 11.19
CA ASP A 78 -7.04 -13.21 12.09
C ASP A 78 -5.88 -13.77 11.25
N ILE A 79 -4.69 -13.22 11.47
CA ILE A 79 -3.48 -13.61 10.75
C ILE A 79 -3.03 -15.03 11.10
N THR A 80 -3.34 -15.52 12.31
CA THR A 80 -2.86 -16.82 12.80
C THR A 80 -3.56 -18.01 12.16
N LYS A 81 -4.77 -17.79 11.63
CA LYS A 81 -5.55 -18.80 10.93
C LYS A 81 -4.99 -19.06 9.53
N LYS A 82 -3.99 -19.92 9.40
CA LYS A 82 -3.36 -20.26 8.11
C LYS A 82 -4.15 -21.34 7.37
N ASN A 83 -4.20 -21.21 6.04
CA ASN A 83 -4.86 -22.18 5.16
C ASN A 83 -3.86 -23.18 4.54
N LEU A 84 -2.69 -23.36 5.17
CA LEU A 84 -1.64 -24.27 4.75
C LEU A 84 -0.80 -24.72 5.96
N ASP A 85 -0.09 -25.84 5.82
CA ASP A 85 1.03 -26.17 6.71
C ASP A 85 2.17 -25.18 6.48
N THR A 86 2.59 -24.48 7.54
CA THR A 86 3.60 -23.43 7.45
C THR A 86 5.03 -23.95 7.55
N PHE A 87 5.22 -25.27 7.76
CA PHE A 87 6.51 -25.89 8.02
C PHE A 87 7.31 -25.18 9.13
N GLY A 88 6.61 -24.79 10.21
CA GLY A 88 7.20 -24.18 11.39
C GLY A 88 7.40 -22.66 11.32
N ILE A 89 6.93 -21.97 10.28
CA ILE A 89 6.81 -20.50 10.33
C ILE A 89 5.74 -20.13 11.36
N ASN A 90 6.06 -19.15 12.22
CA ASN A 90 5.17 -18.69 13.28
C ASN A 90 3.83 -18.22 12.68
N SER A 91 2.71 -18.58 13.33
CA SER A 91 1.36 -18.21 12.89
C SER A 91 1.14 -16.69 12.81
N ASN A 92 1.83 -15.92 13.65
CA ASN A 92 1.77 -14.46 13.68
C ASN A 92 2.54 -13.81 12.51
N ASP A 93 3.44 -14.55 11.84
CA ASP A 93 4.16 -14.02 10.68
C ASP A 93 3.26 -13.98 9.44
N TYR A 94 3.35 -12.89 8.69
CA TYR A 94 2.61 -12.70 7.45
C TYR A 94 3.20 -13.54 6.31
N ILE A 95 2.38 -14.40 5.70
CA ILE A 95 2.77 -15.26 4.59
C ILE A 95 1.94 -14.91 3.35
N SER A 96 2.61 -14.66 2.23
CA SER A 96 1.93 -14.59 0.94
C SER A 96 2.79 -15.15 -0.18
N PHE A 97 2.16 -15.53 -1.29
CA PHE A 97 2.84 -16.06 -2.46
C PHE A 97 2.82 -15.09 -3.63
N ALA A 98 3.87 -15.11 -4.44
CA ALA A 98 3.93 -14.32 -5.65
C ALA A 98 2.77 -14.73 -6.58
N PRO A 99 1.83 -13.80 -6.90
CA PRO A 99 0.48 -14.18 -7.33
C PRO A 99 0.40 -14.76 -8.75
N TYR A 100 1.45 -14.59 -9.56
CA TYR A 100 1.45 -14.91 -10.98
C TYR A 100 2.12 -16.24 -11.32
N TYR A 101 2.43 -17.05 -10.31
CA TYR A 101 2.95 -18.39 -10.54
C TYR A 101 1.81 -19.41 -10.60
N TRP A 102 1.89 -20.29 -11.60
CA TRP A 102 0.92 -21.35 -11.84
C TRP A 102 1.65 -22.68 -11.97
N CYS A 103 1.16 -23.69 -11.30
CA CYS A 103 1.66 -25.06 -11.39
C CYS A 103 0.48 -26.00 -11.54
N GLU A 104 0.70 -27.14 -12.20
CA GLU A 104 -0.32 -28.19 -12.35
C GLU A 104 -0.48 -29.06 -11.09
N THR A 105 0.21 -28.68 -10.00
CA THR A 105 0.06 -29.29 -8.68
C THR A 105 -0.59 -28.34 -7.70
N GLU A 106 -1.46 -28.89 -6.86
CA GLU A 106 -2.05 -28.24 -5.69
C GLU A 106 -1.27 -28.58 -4.40
N GLU A 107 -0.03 -29.03 -4.53
CA GLU A 107 0.88 -29.18 -3.39
C GLU A 107 1.09 -27.85 -2.67
N ASN A 108 1.38 -27.96 -1.37
CA ASN A 108 1.73 -26.83 -0.50
C ASN A 108 2.77 -25.90 -1.19
N PRO A 109 2.46 -24.62 -1.44
CA PRO A 109 3.34 -23.69 -2.15
C PRO A 109 4.66 -23.40 -1.44
N LEU A 110 4.80 -23.71 -0.14
CA LEU A 110 6.07 -23.63 0.57
C LEU A 110 7.00 -24.82 0.26
N SER A 111 6.45 -25.93 -0.24
CA SER A 111 7.24 -27.11 -0.60
C SER A 111 8.09 -26.82 -1.84
N LYS A 112 9.01 -27.75 -2.15
CA LYS A 112 9.71 -27.75 -3.42
C LYS A 112 9.03 -28.76 -4.33
N SER A 113 8.43 -28.30 -5.43
CA SER A 113 7.85 -29.21 -6.42
C SER A 113 8.93 -29.69 -7.40
N SER A 114 8.75 -30.90 -7.91
CA SER A 114 9.48 -31.41 -9.08
C SER A 114 9.00 -30.77 -10.39
N VAL A 115 7.77 -30.25 -10.41
CA VAL A 115 7.18 -29.56 -11.56
C VAL A 115 7.60 -28.09 -11.54
N LYS A 116 8.10 -27.60 -12.66
CA LYS A 116 8.51 -26.20 -12.80
C LYS A 116 7.25 -25.32 -12.93
N PRO A 117 7.01 -24.35 -12.03
CA PRO A 117 5.88 -23.45 -12.18
C PRO A 117 6.08 -22.50 -13.36
N SER A 118 5.00 -22.21 -14.07
CA SER A 118 4.90 -21.19 -15.11
C SER A 118 4.60 -19.81 -14.49
N TYR A 119 5.05 -18.75 -15.15
CA TYR A 119 4.75 -17.37 -14.77
C TYR A 119 3.77 -16.77 -15.77
N LYS A 120 2.62 -16.27 -15.30
CA LYS A 120 1.56 -15.68 -16.12
C LYS A 120 1.26 -14.27 -15.59
N ASP A 121 1.93 -13.26 -16.16
CA ASP A 121 1.80 -11.87 -15.71
C ASP A 121 0.34 -11.39 -15.75
N SER A 122 -0.06 -10.62 -14.74
CA SER A 122 -1.46 -10.15 -14.56
C SER A 122 -2.53 -11.22 -14.42
N ARG A 123 -2.17 -12.50 -14.32
CA ARG A 123 -3.10 -13.60 -14.07
C ARG A 123 -2.88 -14.14 -12.66
N SER A 124 -3.56 -13.53 -11.70
CA SER A 124 -3.53 -13.95 -10.30
C SER A 124 -4.01 -15.40 -10.15
N ASN A 125 -3.27 -16.20 -9.39
CA ASN A 125 -3.62 -17.57 -9.09
C ASN A 125 -4.50 -17.64 -7.83
N PRO A 126 -5.79 -18.02 -7.94
CA PRO A 126 -6.70 -18.10 -6.79
C PRO A 126 -6.27 -19.12 -5.73
N PHE A 127 -5.61 -20.21 -6.14
CA PHE A 127 -5.07 -21.21 -5.22
C PHE A 127 -4.01 -20.61 -4.29
N LEU A 128 -3.11 -19.79 -4.84
CA LEU A 128 -2.10 -19.08 -4.07
C LEU A 128 -2.72 -17.97 -3.21
N ALA A 129 -3.73 -17.27 -3.74
CA ALA A 129 -4.46 -16.26 -2.97
C ALA A 129 -5.16 -16.87 -1.74
N ASN A 130 -5.77 -18.05 -1.90
CA ASN A 130 -6.41 -18.79 -0.81
C ASN A 130 -5.47 -19.17 0.33
N GLN A 131 -4.18 -19.30 0.04
CA GLN A 131 -3.16 -19.68 1.01
C GLN A 131 -2.30 -18.50 1.46
N SER A 132 -2.62 -17.29 1.01
CA SER A 132 -1.93 -16.07 1.37
C SER A 132 -2.73 -15.27 2.41
N ASP A 133 -2.02 -14.53 3.25
CA ASP A 133 -2.61 -13.51 4.12
C ASP A 133 -2.91 -12.20 3.39
N LYS A 134 -2.42 -12.04 2.15
CA LYS A 134 -2.64 -10.85 1.31
C LYS A 134 -4.12 -10.46 1.18
N PRO A 135 -5.03 -11.37 0.82
CA PRO A 135 -6.47 -11.11 0.91
C PRO A 135 -7.00 -10.61 2.24
N LYS A 136 -6.47 -11.12 3.35
CA LYS A 136 -6.93 -10.74 4.69
C LYS A 136 -6.49 -9.32 5.00
N LEU A 137 -5.22 -8.98 4.76
CA LEU A 137 -4.72 -7.61 4.97
C LEU A 137 -5.50 -6.60 4.11
N ALA A 138 -5.70 -6.92 2.82
CA ALA A 138 -6.48 -6.07 1.92
C ALA A 138 -7.91 -5.83 2.43
N GLN A 139 -8.60 -6.90 2.88
CA GLN A 139 -9.95 -6.77 3.43
C GLN A 139 -9.97 -6.02 4.76
N LEU A 140 -8.99 -6.22 5.63
CA LEU A 140 -8.93 -5.50 6.89
C LEU A 140 -8.90 -4.00 6.63
N CYS A 141 -7.95 -3.55 5.81
CA CYS A 141 -7.81 -2.14 5.50
C CYS A 141 -9.05 -1.58 4.79
N ALA A 142 -9.63 -2.34 3.85
CA ALA A 142 -10.84 -1.93 3.15
C ALA A 142 -12.08 -1.88 4.06
N ARG A 143 -12.27 -2.86 4.95
CA ARG A 143 -13.38 -2.89 5.91
C ARG A 143 -13.27 -1.73 6.89
N VAL A 144 -12.09 -1.50 7.46
CA VAL A 144 -11.86 -0.39 8.41
C VAL A 144 -12.09 0.96 7.73
N HIS A 145 -11.64 1.14 6.48
CA HIS A 145 -11.89 2.37 5.73
C HIS A 145 -13.37 2.61 5.42
N LEU A 146 -14.09 1.58 4.95
CA LEU A 146 -15.53 1.70 4.71
C LEU A 146 -16.28 2.02 6.01
N LEU A 147 -15.95 1.34 7.11
CA LEU A 147 -16.55 1.60 8.41
C LEU A 147 -16.17 2.98 8.96
N ALA A 148 -14.98 3.50 8.68
CA ALA A 148 -14.59 4.86 9.04
C ALA A 148 -15.43 5.90 8.29
N LEU A 149 -15.66 5.71 6.98
CA LEU A 149 -16.55 6.55 6.18
C LEU A 149 -18.00 6.48 6.71
N ALA A 150 -18.49 5.28 7.01
CA ALA A 150 -19.83 5.08 7.57
C ALA A 150 -19.96 5.73 8.94
N SER A 151 -18.95 5.58 9.81
CA SER A 151 -18.91 6.21 11.13
C SER A 151 -18.87 7.73 11.01
N ALA A 152 -18.08 8.28 10.09
CA ALA A 152 -18.05 9.71 9.83
C ALA A 152 -19.42 10.26 9.40
N LYS A 153 -20.18 9.50 8.60
CA LYS A 153 -21.49 9.92 8.09
C LYS A 153 -22.65 9.71 9.08
N TYR A 154 -22.72 8.54 9.71
CA TYR A 154 -23.88 8.11 10.51
C TYR A 154 -23.66 8.17 12.02
N LYS A 155 -22.40 8.23 12.49
CA LYS A 155 -22.02 8.31 13.92
C LYS A 155 -22.54 7.13 14.76
N GLU A 156 -22.73 5.97 14.16
CA GLU A 156 -23.22 4.76 14.83
C GLU A 156 -22.10 4.05 15.62
N LYS A 157 -22.40 3.67 16.88
CA LYS A 157 -21.41 3.12 17.82
C LYS A 157 -20.86 1.75 17.40
N HIS A 158 -21.70 0.89 16.83
CA HIS A 158 -21.31 -0.49 16.50
C HIS A 158 -20.25 -0.59 15.40
N TYR A 159 -20.16 0.40 14.51
CA TYR A 159 -19.08 0.46 13.53
C TYR A 159 -17.72 0.68 14.21
N ILE A 160 -17.68 1.58 15.20
CA ILE A 160 -16.46 1.88 15.97
C ILE A 160 -16.04 0.68 16.81
N GLU A 161 -16.99 -0.01 17.45
CA GLU A 161 -16.72 -1.22 18.23
C GLU A 161 -16.08 -2.33 17.36
N TYR A 162 -16.62 -2.55 16.15
CA TYR A 162 -16.01 -3.50 15.21
C TYR A 162 -14.60 -3.07 14.78
N ILE A 163 -14.41 -1.77 14.46
CA ILE A 163 -13.09 -1.25 14.07
C ILE A 163 -12.08 -1.48 15.18
N HIS A 164 -12.42 -1.09 16.42
CA HIS A 164 -11.54 -1.23 17.57
C HIS A 164 -11.11 -2.68 17.79
N GLU A 165 -12.06 -3.62 17.81
CA GLU A 165 -11.77 -5.04 18.00
C GLU A 165 -10.96 -5.62 16.83
N GLN A 166 -11.27 -5.26 15.59
CA GLN A 166 -10.52 -5.72 14.42
C GLN A 166 -9.06 -5.23 14.43
N LEU A 167 -8.81 -4.00 14.88
CA LEU A 167 -7.46 -3.46 15.03
C LEU A 167 -6.71 -4.13 16.19
N ASN A 168 -7.39 -4.34 17.32
CA ASN A 168 -6.83 -5.06 18.46
C ASN A 168 -6.37 -6.46 18.06
N ILE A 169 -7.23 -7.25 17.41
CA ILE A 169 -6.91 -8.62 16.96
C ILE A 169 -5.69 -8.63 16.03
N TRP A 170 -5.59 -7.69 15.09
CA TRP A 170 -4.55 -7.74 14.06
C TRP A 170 -3.22 -7.14 14.49
N PHE A 171 -3.21 -6.11 15.34
CA PHE A 171 -2.00 -5.35 15.64
C PHE A 171 -1.54 -5.43 17.10
N VAL A 172 -2.44 -5.70 18.05
CA VAL A 172 -2.17 -5.49 19.48
C VAL A 172 -2.18 -6.81 20.26
N GLU A 173 -3.29 -7.55 20.20
CA GLU A 173 -3.51 -8.77 20.98
C GLU A 173 -2.39 -9.78 20.75
N GLN A 174 -1.60 -10.09 21.80
CA GLN A 174 -0.38 -10.87 21.69
C GLN A 174 -0.57 -12.23 21.00
N LYS A 175 -1.73 -12.87 21.22
CA LYS A 175 -2.02 -14.17 20.62
C LYS A 175 -2.26 -14.08 19.10
N THR A 176 -2.82 -12.98 18.61
CA THR A 176 -3.29 -12.85 17.22
C THR A 176 -2.58 -11.76 16.43
N ARG A 177 -1.77 -10.91 17.06
CA ARG A 177 -1.11 -9.78 16.39
C ARG A 177 -0.20 -10.27 15.28
N MET A 178 -0.25 -9.62 14.13
CA MET A 178 0.71 -9.83 13.06
C MET A 178 2.10 -9.40 13.56
N SER A 179 3.14 -10.17 13.29
CA SER A 179 4.51 -9.68 13.52
C SER A 179 4.77 -8.44 12.63
N PRO A 180 5.41 -7.36 13.11
CA PRO A 180 5.66 -6.13 12.33
C PRO A 180 6.79 -6.31 11.31
N ASN A 181 6.67 -7.35 10.48
CA ASN A 181 7.59 -7.65 9.40
C ASN A 181 6.87 -8.41 8.27
N MET A 182 7.45 -8.38 7.07
CA MET A 182 6.94 -9.10 5.90
C MET A 182 8.02 -10.00 5.28
N LYS A 183 8.76 -10.73 6.14
CA LYS A 183 9.83 -11.63 5.71
C LYS A 183 9.35 -12.70 4.72
N TYR A 184 8.10 -13.16 4.88
CA TYR A 184 7.50 -14.23 4.08
C TYR A 184 6.45 -13.70 3.08
N ALA A 185 6.51 -12.42 2.71
CA ALA A 185 5.60 -11.83 1.72
C ALA A 185 6.06 -12.10 0.28
N GLN A 186 5.14 -12.55 -0.58
CA GLN A 186 5.35 -12.98 -1.96
C GLN A 186 6.52 -13.95 -2.14
N ILE A 187 6.54 -15.02 -1.34
CA ILE A 187 7.40 -16.17 -1.57
C ILE A 187 7.16 -16.69 -2.99
N LYS A 188 8.24 -17.02 -3.70
CA LYS A 188 8.11 -17.74 -4.98
C LYS A 188 7.65 -19.18 -4.67
N PRO A 189 6.42 -19.55 -5.05
CA PRO A 189 5.85 -20.82 -4.66
C PRO A 189 6.57 -21.99 -5.34
N TRP A 190 6.52 -23.16 -4.70
CA TRP A 190 7.08 -24.43 -5.17
C TRP A 190 8.61 -24.45 -5.36
N LYS A 191 9.31 -23.47 -4.79
CA LYS A 191 10.78 -23.36 -4.84
C LYS A 191 11.48 -23.82 -3.56
N GLY A 192 10.75 -24.18 -2.51
CA GLY A 192 11.32 -24.36 -1.17
C GLY A 192 11.94 -23.07 -0.61
N ALA A 193 11.48 -21.91 -1.08
CA ALA A 193 12.02 -20.62 -0.69
C ALA A 193 11.58 -20.25 0.73
N LYS A 194 12.53 -19.80 1.55
CA LYS A 194 12.29 -19.43 2.96
C LYS A 194 12.16 -17.92 3.20
N ARG A 195 11.96 -17.15 2.12
CA ARG A 195 11.83 -15.69 2.13
C ARG A 195 11.14 -15.21 0.85
N GLY A 196 10.39 -14.12 0.97
CA GLY A 196 9.85 -13.41 -0.17
C GLY A 196 10.30 -11.95 -0.26
N TYR A 197 9.85 -11.28 -1.32
CA TYR A 197 10.12 -9.88 -1.62
C TYR A 197 8.80 -9.25 -2.03
N GLY A 198 7.86 -9.12 -1.09
CA GLY A 198 6.46 -8.80 -1.36
C GLY A 198 5.92 -7.62 -0.56
N ILE A 199 6.77 -6.68 -0.15
CA ILE A 199 6.36 -5.54 0.69
C ILE A 199 5.25 -4.73 0.02
N ILE A 200 5.16 -4.69 -1.31
CA ILE A 200 4.01 -4.11 -2.02
C ILE A 200 2.62 -4.60 -1.54
N ASP A 201 2.51 -5.76 -0.89
CA ASP A 201 1.27 -6.19 -0.25
C ASP A 201 0.82 -5.23 0.87
N SER A 202 1.75 -4.56 1.57
CA SER A 202 1.45 -3.62 2.67
C SER A 202 0.92 -2.27 2.20
N ARG A 203 0.87 -2.00 0.89
CA ARG A 203 0.30 -0.74 0.36
C ARG A 203 -1.12 -0.46 0.86
N TRP A 204 -1.88 -1.51 1.18
CA TRP A 204 -3.25 -1.39 1.72
C TRP A 204 -3.28 -0.67 3.07
N ILE A 205 -2.17 -0.66 3.81
CA ILE A 205 -2.04 0.08 5.06
C ILE A 205 -2.21 1.60 4.85
N ILE A 206 -1.93 2.13 3.65
CA ILE A 206 -2.20 3.55 3.36
C ILE A 206 -3.71 3.84 3.50
N LEU A 207 -4.56 2.91 3.05
CA LEU A 207 -6.01 3.01 3.21
C LEU A 207 -6.44 2.91 4.69
N LEU A 208 -5.73 2.11 5.49
CA LEU A 208 -5.93 2.06 6.94
C LEU A 208 -5.54 3.39 7.60
N LEU A 209 -4.43 4.01 7.21
CA LEU A 209 -4.00 5.31 7.73
C LEU A 209 -5.02 6.40 7.39
N ASP A 210 -5.53 6.43 6.15
CA ASP A 210 -6.64 7.33 5.77
C ASP A 210 -7.88 7.09 6.65
N ALA A 211 -8.20 5.83 6.97
CA ALA A 211 -9.33 5.49 7.84
C ALA A 211 -9.13 6.02 9.28
N LEU A 212 -7.94 5.86 9.85
CA LEU A 212 -7.61 6.35 11.19
C LEU A 212 -7.66 7.88 11.26
N VAL A 213 -7.26 8.56 10.18
CA VAL A 213 -7.37 10.02 10.04
C VAL A 213 -8.84 10.45 10.04
N ILE A 214 -9.68 9.81 9.23
CA ILE A 214 -11.13 10.07 9.22
C ILE A 214 -11.69 9.87 10.63
N LEU A 215 -11.36 8.75 11.28
CA LEU A 215 -11.87 8.41 12.60
C LEU A 215 -11.47 9.44 13.66
N LYS A 216 -10.21 9.89 13.67
CA LYS A 216 -9.74 10.93 14.59
C LYS A 216 -10.56 12.23 14.46
N TYR A 217 -10.68 12.75 13.25
CA TYR A 217 -11.24 14.09 13.04
C TYR A 217 -12.76 14.13 12.96
N GLU A 218 -13.39 13.06 12.48
CA GLU A 218 -14.84 13.02 12.31
C GLU A 218 -15.57 12.43 13.50
N VAL A 219 -14.98 11.49 14.24
CA VAL A 219 -15.67 10.79 15.34
C VAL A 219 -14.89 10.82 16.66
N ASN A 220 -13.80 11.59 16.74
CA ASN A 220 -12.96 11.71 17.93
C ASN A 220 -12.49 10.34 18.46
N TYR A 221 -12.19 9.42 17.55
CA TYR A 221 -11.64 8.11 17.90
C TYR A 221 -10.14 8.24 18.20
N GLU A 222 -9.73 7.68 19.32
CA GLU A 222 -8.33 7.53 19.69
C GLU A 222 -7.86 6.13 19.30
N VAL A 223 -6.83 6.08 18.45
CA VAL A 223 -6.22 4.81 18.05
C VAL A 223 -5.41 4.24 19.21
N ASP A 224 -5.50 2.92 19.40
CA ASP A 224 -4.69 2.21 20.39
C ASP A 224 -3.19 2.39 20.09
N GLU A 225 -2.41 2.71 21.11
CA GLU A 225 -0.97 2.93 21.00
C GLU A 225 -0.24 1.73 20.38
N GLY A 226 -0.70 0.50 20.66
CA GLY A 226 -0.13 -0.73 20.11
C GLY A 226 -0.23 -0.82 18.59
N VAL A 227 -1.28 -0.23 17.98
CA VAL A 227 -1.38 -0.12 16.51
C VAL A 227 -0.29 0.81 15.98
N MET A 228 -0.05 1.93 16.65
CA MET A 228 0.96 2.90 16.23
C MET A 228 2.38 2.38 16.47
N SER A 229 2.62 1.70 17.60
CA SER A 229 3.88 0.99 17.86
C SER A 229 4.16 -0.04 16.76
N TRP A 230 3.16 -0.84 16.36
CA TRP A 230 3.31 -1.80 15.28
C TRP A 230 3.74 -1.15 13.97
N LEU A 231 3.13 -0.01 13.61
CA LEU A 231 3.47 0.73 12.38
C LEU A 231 4.91 1.25 12.41
N ILE A 232 5.36 1.78 13.55
CA ILE A 232 6.74 2.25 13.74
C ILE A 232 7.72 1.09 13.63
N GLU A 233 7.46 -0.03 14.32
CA GLU A 233 8.31 -1.24 14.25
C GLU A 233 8.38 -1.77 12.82
N PHE A 234 7.26 -1.75 12.09
CA PHE A 234 7.22 -2.17 10.69
C PHE A 234 8.02 -1.24 9.79
N ALA A 235 7.94 0.08 9.99
CA ALA A 235 8.75 1.06 9.27
C ALA A 235 10.26 0.89 9.53
N ASP A 236 10.68 0.68 10.79
CA ASP A 236 12.08 0.36 11.08
C ASP A 236 12.50 -0.96 10.41
N TRP A 237 11.64 -1.98 10.42
CA TRP A 237 11.93 -3.24 9.71
C TRP A 237 12.10 -3.05 8.19
N ILE A 238 11.29 -2.22 7.54
CA ILE A 238 11.48 -1.87 6.12
C ILE A 238 12.81 -1.12 5.94
N LEU A 239 13.11 -0.16 6.82
CA LEU A 239 14.33 0.64 6.72
C LEU A 239 15.61 -0.13 7.09
N THR A 240 15.53 -1.28 7.75
CA THR A 240 16.69 -2.10 8.15
C THR A 240 16.86 -3.38 7.35
N SER A 241 15.77 -4.04 7.00
CA SER A 241 15.82 -5.39 6.43
C SER A 241 16.32 -5.40 4.99
N SER A 242 16.88 -6.53 4.57
CA SER A 242 17.28 -6.73 3.17
C SER A 242 16.09 -6.90 2.23
N SER A 243 14.91 -7.29 2.73
CA SER A 243 13.66 -7.25 1.95
C SER A 243 13.20 -5.81 1.73
N GLY A 244 13.25 -4.98 2.77
CA GLY A 244 12.95 -3.55 2.68
C GLY A 244 13.89 -2.79 1.75
N LEU A 245 15.20 -3.02 1.86
CA LEU A 245 16.17 -2.46 0.92
C LEU A 245 15.86 -2.85 -0.53
N ASN A 246 15.48 -4.10 -0.78
CA ASN A 246 15.13 -4.54 -2.13
C ASN A 246 13.91 -3.81 -2.68
N GLU A 247 12.90 -3.54 -1.83
CA GLU A 247 11.71 -2.81 -2.22
C GLU A 247 12.01 -1.35 -2.54
N ILE A 248 12.74 -0.68 -1.66
CA ILE A 248 13.14 0.73 -1.81
C ILE A 248 13.92 0.92 -3.11
N MET A 249 14.79 -0.03 -3.48
CA MET A 249 15.58 0.03 -4.71
C MET A 249 14.80 -0.29 -5.99
N ARG A 250 13.50 -0.66 -5.92
CA ARG A 250 12.72 -0.95 -7.12
C ARG A 250 12.54 0.30 -7.98
N GLU A 251 12.81 0.17 -9.27
CA GLU A 251 12.70 1.26 -10.24
C GLU A 251 11.31 1.36 -10.87
N ASN A 252 10.36 0.54 -10.42
CA ASN A 252 8.97 0.52 -10.88
C ASN A 252 8.02 0.90 -9.73
N ASN A 253 6.71 0.75 -9.94
CA ASN A 253 5.66 1.10 -8.97
C ASN A 253 5.92 0.70 -7.52
N ARG A 254 6.62 -0.42 -7.31
CA ARG A 254 6.93 -0.94 -5.98
C ARG A 254 7.78 0.03 -5.15
N GLY A 255 8.74 0.71 -5.79
CA GLY A 255 9.59 1.68 -5.12
C GLY A 255 8.80 2.90 -4.66
N SER A 256 7.91 3.39 -5.52
CA SER A 256 7.05 4.54 -5.20
C SER A 256 6.08 4.21 -4.06
N TRP A 257 5.47 3.02 -4.07
CA TRP A 257 4.54 2.60 -3.01
C TRP A 257 5.19 2.45 -1.63
N VAL A 258 6.42 1.93 -1.56
CA VAL A 258 7.11 1.81 -0.26
C VAL A 258 7.54 3.18 0.28
N ASP A 259 7.89 4.12 -0.59
CA ASP A 259 8.19 5.50 -0.19
C ASP A 259 6.95 6.16 0.45
N VAL A 260 5.77 6.05 -0.20
CA VAL A 260 4.52 6.60 0.35
C VAL A 260 4.19 5.98 1.71
N LEU A 261 4.32 4.66 1.84
CA LEU A 261 4.04 3.98 3.09
C LEU A 261 4.93 4.48 4.23
N LEU A 262 6.23 4.63 3.99
CA LEU A 262 7.17 5.15 4.99
C LEU A 262 6.86 6.60 5.37
N CYS A 263 6.58 7.47 4.39
CA CYS A 263 6.18 8.86 4.64
C CYS A 263 4.89 8.93 5.47
N TYR A 264 3.88 8.15 5.12
CA TYR A 264 2.59 8.16 5.81
C TYR A 264 2.70 7.64 7.26
N ILE A 265 3.48 6.57 7.48
CA ILE A 265 3.75 6.08 8.84
C ILE A 265 4.50 7.15 9.64
N ALA A 266 5.59 7.71 9.11
CA ALA A 266 6.36 8.70 9.84
C ALA A 266 5.55 9.96 10.17
N LEU A 267 4.73 10.43 9.22
CA LEU A 267 3.88 11.58 9.42
C LEU A 267 2.77 11.31 10.45
N SER A 268 2.28 10.06 10.55
CA SER A 268 1.22 9.70 11.51
C SER A 268 1.67 9.85 12.96
N VAL A 269 2.98 9.89 13.18
CA VAL A 269 3.64 10.08 14.48
C VAL A 269 4.45 11.38 14.49
N ASN A 270 4.07 12.34 13.64
CA ASN A 270 4.60 13.71 13.55
C ASN A 270 6.11 13.81 13.25
N LYS A 271 6.73 12.75 12.70
CA LYS A 271 8.12 12.76 12.23
C LYS A 271 8.20 13.23 10.78
N GLN A 272 7.94 14.53 10.57
CA GLN A 272 7.95 15.16 9.25
C GLN A 272 9.32 15.14 8.57
N ASP A 273 10.40 15.15 9.36
CA ASP A 273 11.79 15.10 8.89
C ASP A 273 12.10 13.81 8.12
N VAL A 274 11.53 12.67 8.53
CA VAL A 274 11.60 11.41 7.79
C VAL A 274 10.93 11.54 6.43
N THR A 275 9.74 12.13 6.39
CA THR A 275 8.96 12.34 5.15
C THR A 275 9.71 13.25 4.19
N ILE A 276 10.23 14.39 4.67
CA ILE A 276 11.04 15.32 3.89
C ILE A 276 12.28 14.60 3.34
N SER A 277 12.99 13.85 4.18
CA SER A 277 14.18 13.10 3.76
C SER A 277 13.88 12.11 2.63
N ILE A 278 12.76 11.38 2.70
CA ILE A 278 12.36 10.45 1.63
C ILE A 278 12.04 11.19 0.33
N ILE A 279 11.31 12.31 0.40
CA ILE A 279 10.95 13.12 -0.77
C ILE A 279 12.20 13.65 -1.47
N GLU A 280 13.09 14.31 -0.73
CA GLU A 280 14.35 14.87 -1.24
C GLU A 280 15.22 13.81 -1.93
N HIS A 281 15.29 12.60 -1.36
CA HIS A 281 16.17 11.56 -1.89
C HIS A 281 15.55 10.77 -3.05
N ASN A 282 14.22 10.57 -3.04
CA ASN A 282 13.60 9.60 -3.94
C ASN A 282 12.75 10.24 -5.03
N LEU A 283 11.97 11.31 -4.79
CA LEU A 283 10.90 11.72 -5.70
C LEU A 283 11.41 12.06 -7.12
N ALA A 284 12.38 12.96 -7.25
CA ALA A 284 12.96 13.31 -8.55
C ALA A 284 13.56 12.08 -9.28
N ASN A 285 14.21 11.18 -8.53
CA ASN A 285 14.75 9.93 -9.07
C ASN A 285 13.64 8.94 -9.46
N ARG A 286 12.51 8.87 -8.75
CA ARG A 286 11.35 8.07 -9.15
C ARG A 286 10.79 8.60 -10.47
N LEU A 287 10.51 9.90 -10.53
CA LEU A 287 9.91 10.57 -11.69
C LEU A 287 10.78 10.39 -12.95
N SER A 288 12.09 10.61 -12.85
CA SER A 288 13.02 10.45 -13.97
C SER A 288 13.18 9.01 -14.46
N LYS A 289 13.20 8.03 -13.55
CA LYS A 289 13.35 6.60 -13.91
C LYS A 289 12.06 5.94 -14.35
N GLN A 290 10.92 6.37 -13.83
CA GLN A 290 9.64 5.71 -14.03
C GLN A 290 8.80 6.29 -15.15
N ILE A 291 8.97 7.58 -15.47
CA ILE A 291 8.26 8.25 -16.55
C ILE A 291 9.29 8.63 -17.61
N GLY A 292 9.10 8.22 -18.86
CA GLY A 292 9.94 8.59 -20.00
C GLY A 292 9.66 10.02 -20.48
N GLU A 293 10.48 10.50 -21.41
CA GLU A 293 10.27 11.82 -22.05
C GLU A 293 8.97 11.89 -22.85
N ASP A 294 8.48 10.74 -23.33
CA ASP A 294 7.19 10.58 -24.01
C ASP A 294 5.99 10.54 -23.04
N GLY A 295 6.23 10.63 -21.73
CA GLY A 295 5.22 10.50 -20.68
C GLY A 295 4.79 9.05 -20.41
N LEU A 296 5.26 8.06 -21.16
CA LEU A 296 4.97 6.66 -20.90
C LEU A 296 5.86 6.13 -19.78
N GLN A 297 5.49 5.01 -19.18
CA GLN A 297 6.23 4.43 -18.05
C GLN A 297 6.92 3.13 -18.46
N PRO A 298 8.21 3.13 -18.83
CA PRO A 298 8.81 2.04 -19.60
C PRO A 298 8.74 0.66 -18.94
N LEU A 299 8.87 0.59 -17.61
CA LEU A 299 8.80 -0.69 -16.88
C LEU A 299 7.38 -1.20 -16.73
N GLU A 300 6.39 -0.31 -16.66
CA GLU A 300 4.97 -0.66 -16.59
C GLU A 300 4.42 -1.01 -17.98
N MET A 301 4.91 -0.34 -19.02
CA MET A 301 4.56 -0.60 -20.42
C MET A 301 4.98 -1.98 -20.92
N ARG A 302 5.93 -2.65 -20.23
CA ARG A 302 6.35 -4.03 -20.54
C ARG A 302 5.48 -5.10 -19.90
N ARG A 303 4.48 -4.71 -19.10
CA ARG A 303 3.61 -5.64 -18.37
C ARG A 303 2.46 -6.09 -19.25
N TYR A 304 1.82 -7.19 -18.86
CA TYR A 304 0.68 -7.73 -19.63
C TYR A 304 -0.51 -6.75 -19.71
N ASN A 305 -0.74 -5.94 -18.66
CA ASN A 305 -1.75 -4.87 -18.64
C ASN A 305 -1.06 -3.49 -18.50
N PRO A 306 -0.43 -2.96 -19.56
CA PRO A 306 0.52 -1.86 -19.45
C PRO A 306 -0.10 -0.58 -18.90
N VAL A 307 -1.26 -0.17 -19.43
CA VAL A 307 -1.97 1.05 -19.01
C VAL A 307 -2.41 0.94 -17.55
N SER A 308 -2.95 -0.20 -17.12
CA SER A 308 -3.36 -0.40 -15.73
C SER A 308 -2.18 -0.31 -14.76
N TYR A 309 -1.01 -0.87 -15.09
CA TYR A 309 0.18 -0.73 -14.24
C TYR A 309 0.70 0.71 -14.20
N SER A 310 0.63 1.43 -15.31
CA SER A 310 1.04 2.83 -15.34
C SER A 310 0.10 3.71 -14.51
N LEU A 311 -1.22 3.52 -14.65
CA LEU A 311 -2.19 4.18 -13.77
C LEU A 311 -1.93 3.81 -12.32
N TYR A 312 -1.69 2.53 -12.01
CA TYR A 312 -1.35 2.04 -10.67
C TYR A 312 -0.09 2.71 -10.08
N ASN A 313 0.88 3.08 -10.91
CA ASN A 313 2.07 3.80 -10.48
C ASN A 313 1.85 5.32 -10.37
N MET A 314 0.87 5.91 -11.07
CA MET A 314 0.57 7.34 -10.93
C MET A 314 0.17 7.69 -9.49
N TYR A 315 -0.58 6.83 -8.80
CA TYR A 315 -1.05 7.08 -7.42
C TYR A 315 0.07 7.36 -6.43
N PRO A 316 1.04 6.45 -6.24
CA PRO A 316 2.09 6.72 -5.26
C PRO A 316 2.92 7.93 -5.67
N LEU A 317 3.09 8.21 -6.96
CA LEU A 317 3.78 9.42 -7.40
C LEU A 317 3.00 10.70 -7.06
N TYR A 318 1.67 10.69 -7.17
CA TYR A 318 0.84 11.81 -6.72
C TYR A 318 0.78 11.95 -5.19
N TYR A 319 0.80 10.84 -4.44
CA TYR A 319 0.95 10.89 -2.99
C TYR A 319 2.24 11.62 -2.60
N LEU A 320 3.38 11.25 -3.21
CA LEU A 320 4.67 11.87 -2.95
C LEU A 320 4.69 13.34 -3.39
N TYR A 321 4.14 13.67 -4.56
CA TYR A 321 4.02 15.06 -5.01
C TYR A 321 3.15 15.91 -4.08
N ASN A 322 2.02 15.40 -3.60
CA ASN A 322 1.18 16.14 -2.65
C ASN A 322 1.89 16.39 -1.31
N LEU A 323 2.77 15.48 -0.88
CA LEU A 323 3.61 15.69 0.29
C LEU A 323 4.70 16.74 0.01
N GLU A 324 5.33 16.69 -1.17
CA GLU A 324 6.29 17.72 -1.61
C GLU A 324 5.66 19.11 -1.55
N GLN A 325 4.49 19.30 -2.16
CA GLN A 325 3.72 20.55 -2.13
C GLN A 325 3.39 21.01 -0.71
N HIS A 326 3.10 20.06 0.19
CA HIS A 326 2.74 20.39 1.56
C HIS A 326 3.93 20.93 2.37
N PHE A 327 5.13 20.41 2.10
CA PHE A 327 6.34 20.75 2.82
C PHE A 327 7.22 21.78 2.09
N ASN A 328 6.89 22.15 0.84
CA ASN A 328 7.65 23.08 0.01
C ASN A 328 9.14 22.66 -0.09
N VAL A 329 9.37 21.39 -0.44
CA VAL A 329 10.68 20.72 -0.35
C VAL A 329 11.60 21.07 -1.52
N ASP A 330 11.06 21.36 -2.70
CA ASP A 330 11.84 21.55 -3.92
C ASP A 330 11.31 22.73 -4.76
N ASP A 331 12.20 23.56 -5.29
CA ASP A 331 11.81 24.64 -6.23
C ASP A 331 11.35 24.10 -7.60
N ASN A 332 11.65 22.82 -7.90
CA ASN A 332 11.29 22.12 -9.14
C ASN A 332 9.90 21.48 -9.10
N GLU A 333 9.07 21.79 -8.11
CA GLU A 333 7.68 21.34 -8.00
C GLU A 333 6.89 21.48 -9.32
N ARG A 334 7.15 22.56 -10.08
CA ARG A 334 6.55 22.78 -11.40
C ARG A 334 6.98 21.74 -12.44
N GLU A 335 8.23 21.31 -12.42
CA GLU A 335 8.73 20.25 -13.31
C GLU A 335 8.09 18.91 -12.95
N HIS A 336 8.02 18.59 -11.65
CA HIS A 336 7.46 17.33 -11.16
C HIS A 336 5.98 17.18 -11.57
N ILE A 337 5.16 18.20 -11.35
CA ILE A 337 3.75 18.16 -11.76
C ILE A 337 3.57 18.16 -13.27
N ASN A 338 4.42 18.86 -14.02
CA ASN A 338 4.38 18.84 -15.49
C ASN A 338 4.68 17.44 -16.03
N ARG A 339 5.64 16.73 -15.43
CA ARG A 339 5.96 15.35 -15.81
C ARG A 339 4.82 14.39 -15.50
N LEU A 340 4.17 14.53 -14.33
CA LEU A 340 3.00 13.73 -13.97
C LEU A 340 1.83 13.97 -14.92
N ARG A 341 1.48 15.23 -15.17
CA ARG A 341 0.42 15.62 -16.12
C ARG A 341 0.74 15.16 -17.53
N GLY A 342 1.99 15.28 -17.97
CA GLY A 342 2.45 14.74 -19.26
C GLY A 342 2.22 13.23 -19.36
N SER A 343 2.50 12.49 -18.29
CA SER A 343 2.20 11.06 -18.23
C SER A 343 0.72 10.76 -18.32
N GLU A 344 -0.14 11.49 -17.61
CA GLU A 344 -1.59 11.32 -17.73
C GLU A 344 -2.10 11.60 -19.15
N VAL A 345 -1.61 12.66 -19.79
CA VAL A 345 -1.98 13.00 -21.17
C VAL A 345 -1.56 11.90 -22.13
N SER A 346 -0.36 11.32 -21.96
CA SER A 346 0.08 10.20 -22.80
C SER A 346 -0.72 8.92 -22.52
N LEU A 347 -1.01 8.61 -21.25
CA LEU A 347 -1.79 7.44 -20.87
C LEU A 347 -3.24 7.53 -21.34
N SER A 348 -3.88 8.71 -21.26
CA SER A 348 -5.27 8.90 -21.67
C SER A 348 -5.53 8.53 -23.13
N LYS A 349 -4.52 8.69 -24.00
CA LYS A 349 -4.56 8.27 -25.41
C LYS A 349 -4.56 6.75 -25.60
N LEU A 350 -4.05 5.99 -24.62
CA LEU A 350 -3.93 4.53 -24.65
C LEU A 350 -5.08 3.81 -23.92
N ILE A 351 -5.91 4.57 -23.20
CA ILE A 351 -7.05 4.03 -22.46
C ILE A 351 -8.15 3.59 -23.45
N THR A 352 -8.35 2.28 -23.56
CA THR A 352 -9.27 1.69 -24.54
C THR A 352 -10.38 0.83 -23.94
N GLY A 353 -10.22 0.33 -22.70
CA GLY A 353 -11.18 -0.56 -22.05
C GLY A 353 -11.44 -0.22 -20.58
N ASN A 354 -11.26 -1.20 -19.69
CA ASN A 354 -11.55 -1.09 -18.25
C ASN A 354 -10.78 0.05 -17.56
N GLU A 355 -9.69 0.52 -18.16
CA GLU A 355 -8.89 1.67 -17.69
C GLU A 355 -9.65 3.00 -17.78
N LYS A 356 -10.70 3.10 -18.62
CA LYS A 356 -11.65 4.24 -18.68
C LYS A 356 -12.44 4.37 -17.39
N GLY A 357 -12.90 3.22 -16.85
CA GLY A 357 -13.60 3.09 -15.58
C GLY A 357 -14.92 2.31 -15.67
N LYS A 358 -15.08 1.30 -14.80
CA LYS A 358 -15.89 1.42 -13.57
C LYS A 358 -14.92 1.16 -12.40
N ILE A 359 -15.09 1.82 -11.25
CA ILE A 359 -14.32 1.49 -10.04
C ILE A 359 -14.73 0.06 -9.67
N GLU A 360 -13.83 -0.92 -9.73
CA GLU A 360 -14.23 -2.27 -9.33
C GLU A 360 -14.47 -2.28 -7.81
N HIS A 361 -15.65 -2.74 -7.42
CA HIS A 361 -16.05 -2.87 -6.04
C HIS A 361 -15.15 -3.89 -5.33
N ILE A 362 -14.65 -3.56 -4.13
CA ILE A 362 -13.99 -4.53 -3.27
C ILE A 362 -15.04 -5.54 -2.81
N ASN A 363 -15.08 -6.71 -3.45
CA ASN A 363 -15.99 -7.77 -3.04
C ASN A 363 -15.60 -8.32 -1.66
N PHE A 364 -16.33 -7.88 -0.62
CA PHE A 364 -16.13 -8.33 0.76
C PHE A 364 -16.61 -9.76 1.04
N CYS A 365 -17.22 -10.45 0.07
CA CYS A 365 -17.76 -11.81 0.20
C CYS A 365 -16.77 -12.90 -0.21
N SER A 366 -15.83 -12.61 -1.13
CA SER A 366 -14.77 -13.56 -1.49
C SER A 366 -13.41 -12.94 -1.25
N SER A 367 -12.73 -13.36 -0.19
CA SER A 367 -11.31 -13.05 0.03
C SER A 367 -10.44 -13.42 -1.18
N TYR A 368 -10.79 -14.49 -1.88
CA TYR A 368 -9.91 -15.15 -2.85
C TYR A 368 -10.09 -14.67 -4.30
N ASN A 369 -11.23 -14.05 -4.62
CA ASN A 369 -11.48 -13.40 -5.92
C ASN A 369 -11.35 -11.88 -5.85
N LEU A 370 -10.79 -11.34 -4.75
CA LEU A 370 -10.43 -9.93 -4.73
C LEU A 370 -9.54 -9.67 -5.95
N ASN A 371 -9.90 -8.69 -6.77
CA ASN A 371 -8.89 -8.06 -7.57
C ASN A 371 -7.96 -7.33 -6.58
N LEU A 372 -6.95 -8.05 -6.08
CA LEU A 372 -5.98 -7.56 -5.10
C LEU A 372 -5.09 -6.46 -5.69
N TYR A 373 -5.29 -6.15 -6.97
CA TYR A 373 -4.92 -4.91 -7.61
C TYR A 373 -6.11 -3.99 -7.46
N TYR A 374 -6.00 -3.08 -6.49
CA TYR A 374 -6.86 -1.91 -6.42
C TYR A 374 -6.94 -1.35 -7.85
N PRO A 375 -8.11 -1.35 -8.51
CA PRO A 375 -8.21 -1.08 -9.93
C PRO A 375 -8.12 0.42 -10.12
N TYR A 376 -6.88 0.89 -10.15
CA TYR A 376 -6.53 2.26 -10.47
C TYR A 376 -6.94 2.55 -11.91
N SER A 377 -8.16 3.05 -12.05
CA SER A 377 -8.67 3.60 -13.29
C SER A 377 -8.26 5.05 -13.40
N HIS A 378 -8.38 5.61 -14.60
CA HIS A 378 -8.18 7.02 -14.79
C HIS A 378 -9.22 7.86 -14.02
N ALA A 379 -10.46 7.36 -13.91
CA ALA A 379 -11.51 8.01 -13.11
C ALA A 379 -11.15 8.13 -11.62
N GLN A 380 -10.51 7.11 -11.03
CA GLN A 380 -10.02 7.19 -9.66
C GLN A 380 -8.89 8.23 -9.51
N LEU A 381 -8.06 8.40 -10.55
CA LEU A 381 -6.92 9.30 -10.52
C LEU A 381 -7.39 10.75 -10.53
N SER A 382 -8.42 11.05 -11.32
CA SER A 382 -9.11 12.35 -11.32
C SER A 382 -9.81 12.68 -9.99
N ASN A 383 -9.95 11.70 -9.10
CA ASN A 383 -10.60 11.81 -7.80
C ASN A 383 -9.61 11.79 -6.63
N PHE A 384 -8.31 11.88 -6.92
CA PHE A 384 -7.22 11.94 -5.94
C PHE A 384 -7.03 13.35 -5.37
N PRO A 385 -6.60 13.52 -4.11
CA PRO A 385 -6.51 12.49 -3.05
C PRO A 385 -7.90 12.11 -2.51
N CYS A 386 -7.96 11.22 -1.53
CA CYS A 386 -9.19 10.81 -0.84
C CYS A 386 -10.16 10.03 -1.74
N ILE A 387 -9.67 8.95 -2.35
CA ILE A 387 -10.47 8.09 -3.21
C ILE A 387 -11.40 7.26 -2.34
N ILE A 388 -12.65 7.14 -2.79
CA ILE A 388 -13.62 6.20 -2.23
C ILE A 388 -13.53 4.96 -3.11
N PRO A 389 -12.84 3.88 -2.67
CA PRO A 389 -12.66 2.68 -3.48
C PRO A 389 -13.94 1.86 -3.70
N PHE A 390 -15.06 2.36 -3.20
CA PHE A 390 -16.34 1.70 -3.19
C PHE A 390 -17.27 2.54 -4.06
N THR A 391 -17.46 2.14 -5.32
CA THR A 391 -18.62 2.65 -6.06
C THR A 391 -19.81 1.76 -5.80
N GLU A 392 -20.96 2.42 -5.86
CA GLU A 392 -22.29 1.84 -5.96
C GLU A 392 -22.27 0.52 -6.73
N ASN A 393 -22.97 -0.49 -6.19
CA ASN A 393 -23.29 -1.74 -6.87
C ASN A 393 -24.05 -1.43 -8.17
N GLN A 394 -23.32 -1.12 -9.24
CA GLN A 394 -23.88 -1.05 -10.57
C GLN A 394 -23.66 -2.42 -11.23
N ASP A 395 -24.65 -3.28 -10.97
CA ASP A 395 -24.96 -4.54 -11.65
C ASP A 395 -24.18 -5.79 -11.21
N GLU A 396 -24.65 -6.44 -10.13
CA GLU A 396 -24.86 -7.89 -10.19
C GLU A 396 -26.15 -8.13 -10.99
N LYS A 397 -26.03 -8.23 -12.30
CA LYS A 397 -27.02 -8.86 -13.19
C LYS A 397 -26.39 -10.03 -13.91
#